data_AF-A0A1G1VE15-F1
#
_entry.id   AF-A0A1G1VE15-F1
#
_cell.length_a   1.000
_cell.length_b   1.000
_cell.length_c   1.000
_cell.angle_alpha   90.00
_cell.angle_beta   90.00
_cell.angle_gamma   90.00
#
_symmetry.space_group_name_H-M   'P 1'
#
loop_
_entity.id
_entity.type
_entity.pdbx_description
1 polymer ?
#
loop_
_entity_poly.entity_id
_entity_poly.type
_entity_poly.pdbx_seq_one_letter_code
_entity_poly.pdbx_strand_id
1 'polypeptide(L)'
;MKTFFKLLFRVCVFLFFIALMVYTALPSPKFPGYLSDSMQNLEDADVETFLRRGYYTNFDRENVLDFYQNQMSSTFLGIPLLVYRLNYPPEEAFTWVRDQTRSTYLEEVVLPFRGSLFVNGFIPKLPKDDIWYKGSHFDQKVTVKYVPSPLLPRVIIMYLSLILLFIVGGQAINMFNNLFSDLARREK
;
A
#
# COMPACT_ATOMS: atom_id res chain seq x y z
N MET A 1 -12.91 -7.71 39.87
CA MET A 1 -12.07 -8.32 38.81
C MET A 1 -12.66 -8.16 37.41
N LYS A 2 -13.88 -8.65 37.13
CA LYS A 2 -14.52 -8.57 35.79
C LYS A 2 -14.65 -7.14 35.23
N THR A 3 -14.96 -6.15 36.07
CA THR A 3 -15.10 -4.75 35.66
C THR A 3 -13.75 -4.11 35.28
N PHE A 4 -12.69 -4.47 36.00
CA PHE A 4 -11.33 -4.01 35.74
C PHE A 4 -10.81 -4.51 34.39
N PHE A 5 -10.93 -5.81 34.10
CA PHE A 5 -10.53 -6.38 32.80
C PHE A 5 -11.29 -5.77 31.62
N LYS A 6 -12.59 -5.49 31.77
CA LYS A 6 -13.39 -4.80 30.75
C LYS A 6 -12.90 -3.38 30.50
N LEU A 7 -12.57 -2.64 31.56
CA LEU A 7 -12.02 -1.29 31.45
C LEU A 7 -10.65 -1.33 30.77
N LEU A 8 -9.75 -2.22 31.22
CA LEU A 8 -8.42 -2.41 30.63
C LEU A 8 -8.50 -2.71 29.14
N PHE A 9 -9.36 -3.65 28.73
CA PHE A 9 -9.55 -3.98 27.31
C PHE A 9 -10.01 -2.77 26.50
N ARG A 10 -11.00 -2.00 26.99
CA ARG A 10 -11.49 -0.79 26.32
C ARG A 10 -10.39 0.26 26.18
N VAL A 11 -9.58 0.45 27.22
CA VAL A 11 -8.45 1.38 27.21
C VAL A 11 -7.39 0.94 26.20
N CYS A 12 -7.00 -0.35 26.18
CA CYS A 12 -6.02 -0.86 25.22
C CYS A 12 -6.48 -0.70 23.77
N VAL A 13 -7.74 -1.05 23.49
CA VAL A 13 -8.35 -0.86 22.17
C VAL A 13 -8.38 0.61 21.78
N PHE A 14 -8.79 1.48 22.70
CA PHE A 14 -8.80 2.92 22.45
C PHE A 14 -7.41 3.44 22.12
N LEU A 15 -6.39 3.10 22.92
CA LEU A 15 -5.00 3.50 22.68
C LEU A 15 -4.47 2.97 21.34
N PHE A 16 -4.78 1.73 20.99
CA PHE A 16 -4.43 1.15 19.69
C PHE A 16 -5.04 1.95 18.53
N PHE A 17 -6.32 2.31 18.62
CA PHE A 17 -6.97 3.12 17.59
C PHE A 17 -6.44 4.53 17.51
N ILE A 18 -6.09 5.15 18.65
CA ILE A 18 -5.41 6.44 18.66
C ILE A 18 -4.06 6.34 17.94
N ALA A 19 -3.26 5.28 18.21
CA ALA A 19 -2.01 5.05 17.50
C ALA A 19 -2.22 4.86 15.98
N LEU A 20 -3.24 4.09 15.58
CA LEU A 20 -3.60 3.89 14.17
C LEU A 20 -4.07 5.20 13.50
N MET A 21 -4.82 6.04 14.23
CA MET A 21 -5.27 7.34 13.74
C MET A 21 -4.09 8.30 13.55
N VAL A 22 -3.14 8.32 14.49
CA VAL A 22 -1.89 9.06 14.33
C VAL A 22 -1.11 8.55 13.10
N TYR A 23 -0.95 7.23 12.96
CA TYR A 23 -0.26 6.63 11.82
C TYR A 23 -0.89 7.00 10.47
N THR A 24 -2.21 6.86 10.36
CA THR A 24 -2.94 7.18 9.11
C THR A 24 -2.97 8.67 8.80
N ALA A 25 -2.86 9.53 9.82
CA ALA A 25 -2.78 10.98 9.64
C ALA A 25 -1.40 11.48 9.19
N LEU A 26 -0.34 10.66 9.25
CA LEU A 26 0.99 11.05 8.79
C LEU A 26 0.99 11.37 7.27
N PRO A 27 1.77 12.37 6.83
CA PRO A 27 1.81 12.80 5.44
C PRO A 27 2.30 11.68 4.53
N SER A 28 1.50 11.28 3.53
CA SER A 28 1.91 10.23 2.59
C SER A 28 3.13 10.67 1.77
N PRO A 29 4.00 9.74 1.35
CA PRO A 29 5.08 10.04 0.43
C PRO A 29 4.55 10.74 -0.83
N LYS A 30 5.35 11.64 -1.39
CA LYS A 30 5.04 12.22 -2.71
C LYS A 30 5.27 11.15 -3.78
N PHE A 31 4.77 11.40 -4.99
CA PHE A 31 5.05 10.53 -6.12
C PHE A 31 6.56 10.36 -6.29
N PRO A 32 7.09 9.11 -6.27
CA PRO A 32 8.52 8.85 -6.38
C PRO A 32 9.18 9.49 -7.61
N GLY A 33 10.47 9.80 -7.46
CA GLY A 33 11.34 10.28 -8.52
C GLY A 33 11.72 9.19 -9.52
N TYR A 34 12.59 9.56 -10.47
CA TYR A 34 13.15 8.65 -11.45
C TYR A 34 14.42 7.96 -10.92
N LEU A 35 14.67 6.73 -11.37
CA LEU A 35 15.98 6.10 -11.17
C LEU A 35 17.08 6.93 -11.84
N SER A 36 18.27 6.96 -11.26
CA SER A 36 19.47 7.48 -11.95
C SER A 36 19.68 6.74 -13.27
N ASP A 37 20.22 7.42 -14.27
CA ASP A 37 20.53 6.84 -15.60
C ASP A 37 19.34 6.23 -16.35
N SER A 38 18.11 6.63 -15.99
CA SER A 38 16.90 6.28 -16.74
C SER A 38 16.52 7.36 -17.76
N MET A 39 15.92 6.93 -18.88
CA MET A 39 15.36 7.85 -19.87
C MET A 39 13.83 7.84 -19.80
N GLN A 40 13.23 8.99 -19.48
CA GLN A 40 11.78 9.10 -19.39
C GLN A 40 11.13 8.82 -20.75
N ASN A 41 10.08 8.00 -20.72
CA ASN A 41 9.22 7.80 -21.86
C ASN A 41 8.09 8.85 -21.86
N LEU A 42 7.85 9.46 -23.02
CA LEU A 42 6.85 10.49 -23.22
C LEU A 42 5.71 10.04 -24.15
N GLU A 43 5.57 8.73 -24.36
CA GLU A 43 4.36 8.16 -24.97
C GLU A 43 3.13 8.63 -24.19
N ASP A 44 2.08 9.09 -24.90
CA ASP A 44 0.87 9.64 -24.30
C ASP A 44 0.30 8.72 -23.21
N ALA A 45 0.26 7.41 -23.47
CA ALA A 45 -0.21 6.38 -22.55
C ALA A 45 0.58 6.31 -21.23
N ASP A 46 1.86 6.69 -21.22
CA ASP A 46 2.73 6.63 -20.04
C ASP A 46 2.71 7.95 -19.24
N VAL A 47 2.08 9.02 -19.76
CA VAL A 47 1.97 10.34 -19.12
C VAL A 47 0.53 10.87 -18.94
N GLU A 48 -0.50 10.09 -19.29
CA GLU A 48 -1.91 10.53 -19.21
C GLU A 48 -2.33 11.07 -17.82
N THR A 49 -1.69 10.58 -16.75
CA THR A 49 -1.93 11.05 -15.38
C THR A 49 -0.63 11.49 -14.75
N PHE A 50 -0.65 12.59 -13.98
CA PHE A 50 0.52 13.10 -13.23
C PHE A 50 1.09 12.12 -12.18
N LEU A 51 0.36 11.04 -11.88
CA LEU A 51 0.73 9.95 -10.97
C LEU A 51 1.18 8.68 -11.70
N ARG A 52 1.31 8.73 -13.03
CA ARG A 52 1.84 7.64 -13.84
C ARG A 52 3.05 8.13 -14.61
N ARG A 53 4.05 7.26 -14.76
CA ARG A 53 5.25 7.55 -15.54
C ARG A 53 5.86 6.28 -16.11
N GLY A 54 6.22 6.31 -17.38
CA GLY A 54 7.09 5.32 -18.02
C GLY A 54 8.53 5.82 -18.19
N TYR A 55 9.50 4.92 -18.14
CA TYR A 55 10.89 5.19 -18.47
C TYR A 55 11.63 3.92 -18.89
N TYR A 56 12.79 4.08 -19.51
CA TYR A 56 13.69 3.01 -19.92
C TYR A 56 14.92 2.98 -19.02
N THR A 57 15.40 1.79 -18.71
CA THR A 57 16.51 1.58 -17.76
C THR A 57 17.27 0.29 -18.03
N ASN A 58 18.53 0.27 -17.61
CA ASN A 58 19.43 -0.90 -17.62
C ASN A 58 19.61 -1.52 -16.23
N PHE A 59 18.94 -0.97 -15.22
CA PHE A 59 18.87 -1.62 -13.92
C PHE A 59 18.06 -2.91 -14.03
N ASP A 60 18.32 -3.88 -13.17
CA ASP A 60 17.54 -5.10 -13.05
C ASP A 60 16.27 -4.89 -12.20
N ARG A 61 15.41 -5.91 -12.12
CA ARG A 61 14.15 -5.86 -11.36
C ARG A 61 14.38 -5.47 -9.90
N GLU A 62 15.35 -6.09 -9.23
CA GLU A 62 15.53 -5.89 -7.79
C GLU A 62 15.98 -4.46 -7.47
N ASN A 63 16.96 -3.93 -8.22
CA ASN A 63 17.40 -2.54 -8.03
C ASN A 63 16.27 -1.53 -8.29
N VAL A 64 15.40 -1.77 -9.27
CA VAL A 64 14.24 -0.92 -9.54
C VAL A 64 13.28 -0.93 -8.35
N LEU A 65 12.98 -2.11 -7.80
CA LEU A 65 12.02 -2.25 -6.70
C LEU A 65 12.58 -1.74 -5.37
N ASP A 66 13.87 -1.98 -5.09
CA ASP A 66 14.59 -1.43 -3.94
C ASP A 66 14.56 0.09 -3.95
N PHE A 67 14.84 0.70 -5.09
CA PHE A 67 14.76 2.14 -5.24
C PHE A 67 13.38 2.68 -4.86
N TYR A 68 12.30 2.08 -5.38
CA TYR A 68 10.95 2.54 -5.08
C TYR A 68 10.51 2.25 -3.66
N GLN A 69 10.86 1.09 -3.10
CA GLN A 69 10.59 0.79 -1.71
C GLN A 69 11.28 1.79 -0.78
N ASN A 70 12.52 2.16 -1.07
CA ASN A 70 13.27 3.15 -0.30
C ASN A 70 12.65 4.55 -0.40
N GLN A 71 12.17 4.97 -1.57
CA GLN A 71 11.49 6.26 -1.71
C GLN A 71 10.10 6.31 -1.05
N MET A 72 9.42 5.17 -0.99
CA MET A 72 8.15 5.02 -0.28
C MET A 72 8.33 4.87 1.23
N SER A 73 9.53 4.46 1.67
CA SER A 73 9.87 4.32 3.08
C SER A 73 9.93 5.67 3.77
N SER A 74 9.40 5.71 4.99
CA SER A 74 9.40 6.91 5.82
C SER A 74 9.54 6.52 7.28
N THR A 75 9.99 7.47 8.10
CA THR A 75 10.28 7.25 9.51
C THR A 75 9.41 8.16 10.35
N PHE A 76 8.87 7.65 11.47
CA PHE A 76 8.16 8.43 12.46
C PHE A 76 8.83 8.24 13.82
N LEU A 77 9.29 9.34 14.43
CA LEU A 77 10.02 9.32 15.71
C LEU A 77 11.23 8.35 15.73
N GLY A 78 11.94 8.23 14.61
CA GLY A 78 13.08 7.32 14.48
C GLY A 78 12.71 5.85 14.19
N ILE A 79 11.41 5.51 14.15
CA ILE A 79 10.93 4.17 13.85
C ILE A 79 10.54 4.08 12.35
N PRO A 80 11.09 3.13 11.57
CA PRO A 80 10.71 2.96 10.18
C PRO A 80 9.26 2.50 10.09
N LEU A 81 8.49 3.15 9.22
CA LEU A 81 7.11 2.75 8.95
C LEU A 81 7.09 1.50 8.07
N LEU A 82 6.09 0.65 8.29
CA LEU A 82 5.94 -0.60 7.56
C LEU A 82 5.68 -0.31 6.08
N VAL A 83 6.64 -0.73 5.24
CA VAL A 83 6.53 -0.76 3.78
C VAL A 83 6.94 -2.14 3.31
N TYR A 84 6.13 -2.77 2.48
CA TYR A 84 6.40 -4.11 1.94
C TYR A 84 5.97 -4.19 0.47
N ARG A 85 6.44 -5.25 -0.20
CA ARG A 85 6.10 -5.54 -1.59
C ARG A 85 5.05 -6.64 -1.68
N LEU A 86 4.15 -6.52 -2.62
CA LEU A 86 3.24 -7.58 -3.05
C LEU A 86 3.50 -7.87 -4.53
N ASN A 87 3.63 -9.15 -4.85
CA ASN A 87 3.85 -9.61 -6.22
C ASN A 87 2.52 -10.02 -6.86
N TYR A 88 2.28 -9.55 -8.08
CA TYR A 88 1.06 -9.81 -8.84
C TYR A 88 1.36 -10.53 -10.15
N PRO A 89 0.38 -11.26 -10.71
CA PRO A 89 0.48 -11.75 -12.07
C PRO A 89 0.70 -10.58 -13.06
N PRO A 90 1.67 -10.67 -13.98
CA PRO A 90 1.96 -9.63 -14.97
C PRO A 90 0.73 -9.25 -15.83
N GLU A 91 -0.19 -10.17 -16.03
CA GLU A 91 -1.43 -9.98 -16.80
C GLU A 91 -2.33 -8.92 -16.17
N GLU A 92 -2.25 -8.74 -14.84
CA GLU A 92 -3.02 -7.73 -14.13
C GLU A 92 -2.49 -6.30 -14.32
N ALA A 93 -1.32 -6.13 -14.96
CA ALA A 93 -0.76 -4.80 -15.24
C ALA A 93 -1.68 -3.98 -16.16
N PHE A 94 -2.48 -4.66 -16.99
CA PHE A 94 -3.57 -4.05 -17.75
C PHE A 94 -4.53 -3.28 -16.84
N THR A 95 -4.99 -3.93 -15.77
CA THR A 95 -5.96 -3.38 -14.82
C THR A 95 -5.33 -2.34 -13.89
N TRP A 96 -4.16 -2.66 -13.33
CA TRP A 96 -3.58 -1.87 -12.25
C TRP A 96 -2.78 -0.68 -12.75
N VAL A 97 -2.09 -0.78 -13.89
CA VAL A 97 -1.17 0.26 -14.39
C VAL A 97 -1.77 1.03 -15.56
N ARG A 98 -1.96 0.36 -16.71
CA ARG A 98 -2.64 0.93 -17.88
C ARG A 98 -3.08 -0.13 -18.87
N ASP A 99 -4.06 0.22 -19.70
CA ASP A 99 -4.50 -0.58 -20.81
C ASP A 99 -3.35 -0.91 -21.78
N GLN A 100 -3.38 -2.13 -22.30
CA GLN A 100 -2.39 -2.70 -23.24
C GLN A 100 -0.93 -2.63 -22.75
N THR A 101 -0.72 -2.66 -21.43
CA THR A 101 0.63 -2.78 -20.85
C THR A 101 1.21 -4.16 -21.14
N ARG A 102 2.38 -4.20 -21.75
CA ARG A 102 3.21 -5.40 -21.71
C ARG A 102 3.94 -5.45 -20.37
N SER A 103 3.97 -6.64 -19.77
CA SER A 103 4.55 -6.85 -18.46
C SER A 103 5.33 -8.15 -18.42
N THR A 104 6.48 -8.13 -17.74
CA THR A 104 7.21 -9.31 -17.31
C THR A 104 7.07 -9.50 -15.81
N TYR A 105 6.90 -8.41 -15.06
CA TYR A 105 6.58 -8.43 -13.64
C TYR A 105 5.71 -7.23 -13.25
N LEU A 106 4.87 -7.44 -12.25
CA LEU A 106 4.08 -6.43 -11.60
C LEU A 106 4.22 -6.57 -10.09
N GLU A 107 4.67 -5.50 -9.44
CA GLU A 107 4.72 -5.44 -7.98
C GLU A 107 4.06 -4.17 -7.44
N GLU A 108 3.53 -4.27 -6.23
CA GLU A 108 3.00 -3.15 -5.47
C GLU A 108 3.89 -2.89 -4.26
N VAL A 109 4.39 -1.67 -4.13
CA VAL A 109 5.01 -1.18 -2.90
C VAL A 109 3.90 -0.57 -2.05
N VAL A 110 3.56 -1.24 -0.95
CA VAL A 110 2.43 -0.92 -0.09
C VAL A 110 2.88 -0.11 1.12
N LEU A 111 2.23 1.02 1.34
CA LEU A 111 2.24 1.74 2.61
C LEU A 111 0.82 1.66 3.20
N PRO A 112 0.58 0.73 4.15
CA PRO A 112 -0.77 0.37 4.60
C PRO A 112 -1.64 1.57 4.94
N PHE A 113 -2.87 1.59 4.44
CA PHE A 113 -3.85 2.67 4.61
C PHE A 113 -3.45 4.05 4.07
N ARG A 114 -2.22 4.26 3.55
CA ARG A 114 -1.68 5.58 3.19
C ARG A 114 -1.41 5.73 1.70
N GLY A 115 -1.22 4.62 0.99
CA GLY A 115 -1.15 4.57 -0.47
C GLY A 115 -0.33 3.40 -0.98
N SER A 116 -0.33 3.26 -2.30
CA SER A 116 0.31 2.16 -3.00
C SER A 116 1.03 2.67 -4.25
N LEU A 117 2.16 2.07 -4.59
CA LEU A 117 2.86 2.32 -5.83
C LEU A 117 2.96 1.01 -6.62
N PHE A 118 2.32 0.98 -7.79
CA PHE A 118 2.45 -0.14 -8.72
C PHE A 118 3.67 0.08 -9.61
N VAL A 119 4.54 -0.92 -9.68
CA VAL A 119 5.75 -0.95 -10.50
C VAL A 119 5.62 -2.10 -11.49
N ASN A 120 5.42 -1.75 -12.75
CA ASN A 120 5.40 -2.69 -13.86
C ASN A 120 6.72 -2.62 -14.61
N GLY A 121 7.37 -3.76 -14.83
CA GLY A 121 8.53 -3.84 -15.71
C GLY A 121 8.32 -4.82 -16.86
N PHE A 122 8.71 -4.39 -18.05
CA PHE A 122 8.75 -5.19 -19.26
C PHE A 122 10.20 -5.44 -19.66
N ILE A 123 10.58 -6.72 -19.67
CA ILE A 123 11.90 -7.20 -20.09
C ILE A 123 11.70 -7.97 -21.40
N PRO A 124 12.30 -7.51 -22.52
CA PRO A 124 12.23 -8.21 -23.79
C PRO A 124 12.82 -9.60 -23.70
N LYS A 125 12.07 -10.62 -24.13
CA LYS A 125 12.57 -12.00 -24.25
C LYS A 125 12.90 -12.39 -25.69
N LEU A 126 12.36 -11.65 -26.65
CA LEU A 126 12.51 -11.93 -28.08
C LEU A 126 13.22 -10.75 -28.75
N PRO A 127 14.11 -10.98 -29.72
CA PRO A 127 14.84 -9.90 -30.41
C PRO A 127 13.92 -8.87 -31.09
N LYS A 128 12.68 -9.26 -31.44
CA LYS A 128 11.69 -8.35 -32.03
C LYS A 128 11.15 -7.31 -31.04
N ASP A 129 11.30 -7.57 -29.74
CA ASP A 129 10.78 -6.71 -28.67
C ASP A 129 11.91 -5.87 -28.04
N ASP A 130 13.09 -5.88 -28.66
CA ASP A 130 14.27 -5.17 -28.19
C ASP A 130 14.01 -3.66 -28.09
N ILE A 131 14.49 -3.04 -27.00
CA ILE A 131 14.11 -1.66 -26.65
C ILE A 131 15.22 -0.72 -27.09
N TRP A 132 14.95 0.02 -28.17
CA TRP A 132 15.81 1.10 -28.65
C TRP A 132 15.08 2.42 -28.52
N TYR A 133 15.65 3.36 -27.77
CA TYR A 133 15.10 4.70 -27.60
C TYR A 133 16.19 5.75 -27.82
N LYS A 134 15.96 6.66 -28.77
CA LYS A 134 16.90 7.74 -29.16
C LYS A 134 18.33 7.26 -29.48
N GLY A 135 18.46 6.06 -30.06
CA GLY A 135 19.75 5.47 -30.43
C GLY A 135 20.49 4.76 -29.29
N SER A 136 19.89 4.69 -28.10
CA SER A 136 20.39 3.90 -26.98
C SER A 136 19.55 2.65 -26.77
N HIS A 137 20.22 1.53 -26.49
CA HIS A 137 19.61 0.27 -26.11
C HIS A 137 19.26 0.28 -24.61
N PHE A 138 18.13 -0.34 -24.26
CA PHE A 138 17.70 -0.49 -22.88
C PHE A 138 17.26 -1.92 -22.55
N ASP A 139 17.59 -2.38 -21.34
CA ASP A 139 17.25 -3.75 -20.91
C ASP A 139 15.77 -3.90 -20.50
N GLN A 140 15.16 -2.84 -19.96
CA GLN A 140 13.75 -2.88 -19.59
C GLN A 140 13.03 -1.54 -19.71
N LYS A 141 11.72 -1.62 -19.95
CA LYS A 141 10.77 -0.50 -19.81
C LYS A 141 10.05 -0.64 -18.48
N VAL A 142 10.13 0.38 -17.63
CA VAL A 142 9.42 0.42 -16.35
C VAL A 142 8.30 1.45 -16.43
N THR A 143 7.12 1.09 -15.94
CA THR A 143 5.98 1.99 -15.79
C THR A 143 5.52 1.95 -14.34
N VAL A 144 5.50 3.11 -13.70
CA VAL A 144 5.05 3.26 -12.32
C VAL A 144 3.74 4.03 -12.26
N LYS A 145 2.86 3.63 -11.35
CA LYS A 145 1.61 4.31 -11.06
C LYS A 145 1.42 4.44 -9.56
N TYR A 146 1.27 5.67 -9.08
CA TYR A 146 1.03 5.97 -7.69
C TYR A 146 -0.45 6.17 -7.39
N VAL A 147 -0.93 5.50 -6.36
CA VAL A 147 -2.30 5.58 -5.86
C VAL A 147 -2.24 6.13 -4.42
N PRO A 148 -2.26 7.46 -4.24
CA PRO A 148 -2.26 8.06 -2.92
C PRO A 148 -3.60 7.86 -2.24
N SER A 149 -3.58 7.64 -0.92
CA SER A 149 -4.80 7.73 -0.11
C SER A 149 -4.93 9.16 0.45
N PRO A 150 -5.99 9.92 0.12
CA PRO A 150 -6.12 11.29 0.61
C PRO A 150 -6.27 11.33 2.15
N LEU A 151 -5.77 12.38 2.79
CA LEU A 151 -5.76 12.48 4.26
C LEU A 151 -7.17 12.44 4.86
N LEU A 152 -8.09 13.22 4.29
CA LEU A 152 -9.42 13.41 4.86
C LEU A 152 -10.24 12.09 4.89
N PRO A 153 -10.37 11.30 3.81
CA PRO A 153 -11.04 10.00 3.85
C PRO A 153 -10.41 9.03 4.85
N ARG A 154 -9.06 8.99 4.97
CA ARG A 154 -8.38 8.12 5.93
C ARG A 154 -8.82 8.41 7.36
N VAL A 155 -8.79 9.68 7.76
CA VAL A 155 -9.14 10.10 9.12
C VAL A 155 -10.63 9.87 9.41
N ILE A 156 -11.51 10.16 8.45
CA ILE A 156 -12.95 9.92 8.57
C ILE A 156 -13.24 8.42 8.75
N ILE A 157 -12.66 7.57 7.89
CA ILE A 157 -12.86 6.11 7.97
C ILE A 157 -12.37 5.60 9.32
N MET A 158 -11.18 5.99 9.77
CA MET A 158 -10.66 5.57 11.08
C MET A 158 -11.55 6.02 12.24
N TYR A 159 -12.07 7.25 12.21
CA TYR A 159 -12.97 7.76 13.23
C TYR A 159 -14.30 6.99 13.26
N LEU A 160 -14.90 6.73 12.09
CA LEU A 160 -16.14 5.96 11.98
C LEU A 160 -15.92 4.50 12.41
N SER A 161 -14.79 3.89 12.03
CA SER A 161 -14.40 2.55 12.49
C SER A 161 -14.27 2.47 14.01
N LEU A 162 -13.73 3.50 14.66
CA LEU A 162 -13.64 3.57 16.11
C LEU A 162 -15.02 3.62 16.77
N ILE A 163 -15.92 4.49 16.29
CA ILE A 163 -17.30 4.58 16.79
C ILE A 163 -18.01 3.22 16.64
N LEU A 164 -17.94 2.63 15.44
CA LEU A 164 -18.56 1.35 15.16
C LEU A 164 -18.04 0.25 16.08
N LEU A 165 -16.73 0.22 16.32
CA LEU A 165 -16.11 -0.76 17.20
C LEU A 165 -16.54 -0.59 18.66
N PHE A 166 -16.76 0.64 19.14
CA PHE A 166 -17.33 0.85 20.48
C PHE A 166 -18.77 0.38 20.60
N ILE A 167 -19.59 0.60 19.57
CA ILE A 167 -20.99 0.15 19.52
C ILE A 167 -21.04 -1.38 19.49
N VAL A 168 -20.39 -2.00 18.49
CA VAL A 168 -20.40 -3.46 18.29
C VAL A 168 -19.65 -4.18 19.41
N GLY A 169 -18.48 -3.67 19.81
CA GLY A 169 -17.70 -4.23 20.91
C GLY A 169 -18.45 -4.17 22.23
N GLY A 170 -19.23 -3.10 22.48
CA GLY A 170 -20.12 -3.01 23.63
C GLY A 170 -21.19 -4.10 23.63
N GLN A 171 -21.84 -4.34 22.49
CA GLN A 171 -22.84 -5.40 22.34
C GLN A 171 -22.24 -6.80 22.47
N ALA A 172 -21.09 -7.06 21.84
CA ALA A 172 -20.40 -8.35 21.90
C ALA A 172 -20.01 -8.71 23.34
N ILE A 173 -19.48 -7.75 24.10
CA ILE A 173 -19.15 -7.95 25.53
C ILE A 173 -20.40 -8.31 26.31
N ASN A 174 -21.53 -7.63 26.09
CA ASN A 174 -22.79 -7.91 26.78
C ASN A 174 -23.32 -9.31 26.46
N MET A 175 -23.35 -9.67 25.17
CA MET A 175 -23.75 -10.99 24.71
C MET A 175 -22.90 -12.10 25.33
N PHE A 176 -21.58 -11.92 25.36
CA PHE A 176 -20.65 -12.88 25.97
C PHE A 176 -20.90 -13.04 27.48
N ASN A 177 -21.12 -11.94 28.21
CA ASN A 177 -21.44 -12.03 29.64
C ASN A 177 -22.74 -12.80 29.89
N ASN A 178 -23.76 -12.57 29.06
CA ASN A 178 -25.06 -13.25 29.18
C ASN A 178 -24.89 -14.75 28.95
N LEU A 179 -24.19 -15.15 27.89
CA LEU A 179 -23.90 -16.55 27.58
C LEU A 179 -23.20 -17.26 28.75
N PHE A 180 -22.14 -16.68 29.30
CA PHE A 180 -21.43 -17.27 30.45
C PHE A 180 -22.30 -17.33 31.71
N SER A 181 -23.17 -16.34 31.93
CA SER A 181 -24.10 -16.37 33.05
C SER A 181 -25.18 -17.47 32.92
N ASP A 182 -25.57 -17.79 31.69
CA ASP A 182 -26.54 -18.86 31.41
C ASP A 182 -25.89 -20.23 31.55
N LEU A 183 -24.65 -20.41 31.07
CA LEU A 183 -23.89 -21.64 31.27
C LEU A 183 -23.69 -21.94 32.76
N ALA A 184 -23.26 -20.93 33.54
CA ALA A 184 -23.07 -21.08 34.98
C ALA A 184 -24.38 -21.35 35.76
N ARG A 185 -25.54 -21.00 35.20
CA ARG A 185 -26.86 -21.33 35.77
C ARG A 185 -27.32 -22.75 35.42
N ARG A 186 -26.89 -23.31 34.29
CA ARG A 186 -27.22 -24.68 33.87
C ARG A 186 -26.41 -25.75 34.58
N GLU A 187 -25.24 -25.40 35.11
CA GLU A 187 -24.36 -26.29 35.86
C GLU A 187 -24.70 -26.40 37.36
N LYS A 188 -25.69 -25.64 37.84
CA LYS A 188 -26.24 -25.74 39.20
C LYS A 188 -27.58 -26.46 39.19
#